data_AF-A0A920TXC2-F1
#
_entry.id   AF-A0A920TXC2-F1
#
_cell.length_a   1.000
_cell.length_b   1.000
_cell.length_c   1.000
_cell.angle_alpha   90.00
_cell.angle_beta   90.00
_cell.angle_gamma   90.00
#
_symmetry.space_group_name_H-M   'P 1'
#
loop_
_entity.id
_entity.type
_entity.pdbx_description
1 polymer ?
#
loop_
_entity_poly.entity_id
_entity_poly.type
_entity_poly.pdbx_seq_one_letter_code
_entity_poly.pdbx_strand_id
1 'polypeptide(L)'
;MRSLKKDDFKKLAKNQSDDESSRETGGDLDYIYKGIFDASFDEAAEKLNPGEISGKIKTRFGFHVIQLIEKKPPKMASFDEMKPGIQKHLFLEEAKKQVAIYIEKLKQTASIETFF
;
A
#
# COMPACT_ATOMS: atom_id res chain seq x y z
N MET A 1 24.36 -22.43 6.27
CA MET A 1 23.16 -21.63 5.96
C MET A 1 22.07 -22.59 5.49
N ARG A 2 21.00 -22.79 6.27
CA ARG A 2 19.82 -23.54 5.79
C ARG A 2 19.06 -22.61 4.86
N SER A 3 19.05 -22.91 3.56
CA SER A 3 18.14 -22.28 2.62
C SER A 3 16.72 -22.70 3.01
N LEU A 4 15.94 -21.76 3.54
CA LEU A 4 14.51 -21.97 3.84
C LEU A 4 13.81 -22.10 2.49
N LYS A 5 13.22 -23.27 2.21
CA LYS A 5 12.41 -23.45 1.00
C LYS A 5 11.08 -22.70 1.16
N LYS A 6 10.42 -22.35 0.05
CA LYS A 6 9.12 -21.64 0.03
C LYS A 6 8.07 -22.26 0.96
N ASP A 7 7.98 -23.59 0.99
CA ASP A 7 7.03 -24.30 1.86
C ASP A 7 7.39 -24.20 3.35
N ASP A 8 8.68 -24.05 3.68
CA ASP A 8 9.12 -23.83 5.06
C ASP A 8 8.79 -22.41 5.51
N PHE A 9 8.93 -21.42 4.61
CA PHE A 9 8.55 -20.04 4.89
C PHE A 9 7.05 -19.93 5.16
N LYS A 10 6.19 -20.50 4.30
CA LYS A 10 4.74 -20.49 4.50
C LYS A 10 4.32 -21.11 5.82
N LYS A 11 4.94 -22.24 6.21
CA LYS A 11 4.67 -22.89 7.50
C LYS A 11 5.10 -22.02 8.68
N LEU A 12 6.28 -21.40 8.60
CA LEU A 12 6.76 -20.48 9.64
C LEU A 12 5.85 -19.26 9.77
N ALA A 13 5.48 -18.63 8.65
CA ALA A 13 4.55 -17.51 8.63
C ALA A 13 3.21 -17.90 9.26
N LYS A 14 2.64 -19.06 8.90
CA LYS A 14 1.38 -19.51 9.50
C LYS A 14 1.47 -19.75 11.00
N ASN A 15 2.59 -20.26 11.49
CA ASN A 15 2.75 -20.64 12.89
C ASN A 15 3.27 -19.51 13.80
N GLN A 16 3.95 -18.50 13.23
CA GLN A 16 4.72 -17.52 14.01
C GLN A 16 4.50 -16.06 13.60
N SER A 17 3.79 -15.79 12.51
CA SER A 17 3.51 -14.40 12.10
C SER A 17 2.47 -13.78 13.03
N ASP A 18 2.74 -12.55 13.47
CA ASP A 18 1.77 -11.70 14.20
C ASP A 18 0.82 -10.94 13.25
N ASP A 19 1.06 -11.01 11.93
CA ASP A 19 0.14 -10.43 10.94
C ASP A 19 -1.06 -11.35 10.68
N GLU A 20 -2.14 -11.14 11.43
CA GLU A 20 -3.38 -11.91 11.32
C GLU A 20 -3.99 -11.90 9.90
N SER A 21 -3.75 -10.85 9.12
CA SER A 21 -4.34 -10.69 7.79
C SER A 21 -3.75 -11.66 6.75
N SER A 22 -2.46 -11.98 6.87
CA SER A 22 -1.74 -12.85 5.93
C SER A 22 -1.28 -14.17 6.55
N ARG A 23 -1.32 -14.33 7.88
CA ARG A 23 -0.86 -15.54 8.59
C ARG A 23 -1.46 -16.81 8.03
N GLU A 24 -2.78 -16.87 7.86
CA GLU A 24 -3.46 -18.10 7.43
C GLU A 24 -3.12 -18.51 5.99
N THR A 25 -2.72 -17.55 5.14
CA THR A 25 -2.26 -17.79 3.76
C THR A 25 -0.75 -18.01 3.67
N GLY A 26 -0.06 -18.09 4.82
CA GLY A 26 1.39 -18.29 4.90
C GLY A 26 2.19 -17.02 4.60
N GLY A 27 1.65 -15.85 4.94
CA GLY A 27 2.28 -14.55 4.73
C GLY A 27 2.16 -14.04 3.30
N ASP A 28 1.20 -14.53 2.52
CA ASP A 28 1.02 -14.13 1.13
C ASP A 28 0.34 -12.76 1.05
N LEU A 29 1.00 -11.82 0.38
CA LEU A 29 0.54 -10.43 0.23
C LEU A 29 0.06 -10.11 -1.19
N ASP A 30 0.03 -11.10 -2.09
CA ASP A 30 -0.19 -10.91 -3.53
C ASP A 30 0.84 -9.92 -4.14
N TYR A 31 0.57 -9.38 -5.33
CA TYR A 31 1.37 -8.29 -5.89
C TYR A 31 1.07 -6.98 -5.17
N ILE A 32 2.12 -6.45 -4.57
CA ILE A 32 2.11 -5.16 -3.89
C ILE A 32 2.88 -4.13 -4.72
N TYR A 33 2.42 -2.89 -4.65
CA TYR A 33 3.13 -1.75 -5.22
C TYR A 33 4.06 -1.13 -4.17
N LYS A 34 5.18 -0.57 -4.64
CA LYS A 34 6.07 0.25 -3.80
C LYS A 34 5.26 1.39 -3.16
N GLY A 35 5.53 1.68 -1.88
CA GLY A 35 4.88 2.73 -1.11
C GLY A 35 3.60 2.31 -0.38
N ILE A 36 3.16 1.05 -0.51
CA ILE A 36 2.06 0.51 0.32
C ILE A 36 2.53 0.29 1.77
N PHE A 37 3.78 -0.14 1.94
CA PHE A 37 4.37 -0.39 3.25
C PHE A 37 5.38 0.71 3.66
N ASP A 38 5.99 0.52 4.83
CA ASP A 38 7.06 1.39 5.31
C ASP A 38 8.27 1.38 4.36
N ALA A 39 9.00 2.49 4.25
CA ALA A 39 10.17 2.60 3.38
C ALA A 39 11.21 1.49 3.63
N SER A 40 11.36 1.06 4.88
CA SER A 40 12.29 -0.02 5.26
C SER A 40 11.90 -1.37 4.64
N PHE A 41 10.60 -1.62 4.45
CA PHE A 41 10.10 -2.80 3.76
C PHE A 41 10.42 -2.73 2.26
N ASP A 42 10.11 -1.61 1.63
CA ASP A 42 10.35 -1.40 0.19
C ASP A 42 11.84 -1.54 -0.15
N GLU A 43 12.73 -0.91 0.64
CA GLU A 43 14.17 -1.01 0.44
C GLU A 43 14.70 -2.45 0.57
N ALA A 44 14.14 -3.22 1.48
CA ALA A 44 14.53 -4.61 1.67
C ALA A 44 14.01 -5.49 0.53
N ALA A 45 12.75 -5.31 0.13
CA ALA A 45 12.15 -6.03 -1.00
C ALA A 45 12.87 -5.71 -2.33
N GLU A 46 13.35 -4.47 -2.51
CA GLU A 46 14.09 -4.07 -3.70
C GLU A 46 15.44 -4.77 -3.87
N LYS A 47 16.11 -5.10 -2.75
CA LYS A 47 17.42 -5.77 -2.72
C LYS A 47 17.35 -7.28 -2.96
N LEU A 48 16.16 -7.87 -2.88
CA LEU A 48 15.97 -9.30 -3.10
C LEU A 48 15.82 -9.64 -4.58
N ASN A 49 16.33 -10.80 -4.95
CA ASN A 49 15.98 -11.50 -6.18
C ASN A 49 14.81 -12.47 -5.94
N PRO A 50 14.02 -12.81 -6.97
CA PRO A 50 12.98 -13.84 -6.84
C PRO A 50 13.53 -15.14 -6.27
N GLY A 51 12.86 -15.66 -5.24
CA GLY A 51 13.25 -16.83 -4.45
C GLY A 51 14.07 -16.52 -3.19
N GLU A 52 14.61 -15.31 -3.06
CA GLU A 52 15.41 -14.92 -1.89
C GLU A 52 14.56 -14.53 -0.68
N ILE A 53 15.19 -14.64 0.49
CA ILE A 53 14.61 -14.27 1.79
C ILE A 53 15.52 -13.21 2.42
N SER A 54 14.91 -12.16 2.97
CA SER A 54 15.64 -11.08 3.64
C SER A 54 16.24 -11.50 4.98
N GLY A 55 17.10 -10.64 5.51
CA GLY A 55 17.36 -10.59 6.95
C GLY A 55 16.17 -10.02 7.73
N LYS A 56 16.37 -9.78 9.02
CA LYS A 56 15.39 -9.14 9.90
C LYS A 56 15.30 -7.64 9.58
N ILE A 57 14.11 -7.17 9.22
CA ILE A 57 13.81 -5.77 8.87
C ILE A 57 13.00 -5.17 9.99
N LYS A 58 13.40 -3.98 10.48
CA LYS A 58 12.62 -3.24 11.47
C LYS A 58 11.71 -2.25 10.74
N THR A 59 10.43 -2.24 11.07
CA THR A 59 9.49 -1.20 10.63
C THR A 59 8.76 -0.63 11.86
N ARG A 60 7.85 0.32 11.65
CA ARG A 60 6.95 0.80 12.70
C ARG A 60 6.02 -0.28 13.29
N PHE A 61 5.82 -1.39 12.57
CA PHE A 61 4.96 -2.50 12.99
C PHE A 61 5.72 -3.64 13.69
N GLY A 62 7.04 -3.50 13.87
CA GLY A 62 7.88 -4.51 14.53
C GLY A 62 8.96 -5.04 13.61
N PHE A 63 9.16 -6.35 13.63
CA PHE A 63 10.18 -7.03 12.83
C PHE A 63 9.56 -7.92 11.77
N HIS A 64 10.12 -7.84 10.55
CA HIS A 64 9.64 -8.58 9.41
C HIS A 64 10.78 -9.35 8.75
N VAL A 65 10.41 -10.47 8.13
CA VAL A 65 11.26 -11.22 7.20
C VAL A 65 10.44 -11.36 5.90
N ILE A 66 11.05 -11.04 4.77
CA ILE A 66 10.38 -11.00 3.47
C ILE A 66 10.95 -12.13 2.61
N GLN A 67 10.08 -12.91 1.98
CA GLN A 67 10.44 -13.78 0.86
C GLN A 67 9.92 -13.15 -0.43
N LEU A 68 10.80 -12.87 -1.39
CA LEU A 68 10.38 -12.36 -2.69
C LEU A 68 9.98 -13.53 -3.59
N ILE A 69 8.71 -13.60 -3.99
CA ILE A 69 8.24 -14.66 -4.90
C ILE A 69 8.49 -14.27 -6.36
N GLU A 70 8.08 -13.06 -6.73
CA GLU A 70 8.21 -12.55 -8.09
C GLU A 70 8.33 -11.02 -8.04
N LYS A 71 9.03 -10.43 -9.02
CA LYS A 71 9.15 -8.98 -9.20
C LYS A 71 8.76 -8.63 -10.63
N LYS A 72 7.67 -7.86 -10.78
CA LYS A 72 7.26 -7.32 -12.09
C LYS A 72 7.96 -5.99 -12.35
N PRO A 73 8.48 -5.75 -13.55
CA PRO A 73 9.01 -4.44 -13.90
C PRO A 73 7.90 -3.40 -13.85
N PRO A 74 8.21 -2.14 -13.48
CA PRO A 74 7.23 -1.07 -13.51
C PRO A 74 6.72 -0.90 -14.94
N LYS A 75 5.41 -1.12 -15.13
CA LYS A 75 4.75 -0.81 -16.38
C LYS A 75 4.27 0.63 -16.30
N MET A 76 4.99 1.56 -16.93
CA MET A 76 4.46 2.91 -17.12
C MET A 76 3.36 2.83 -18.17
N ALA A 77 2.13 3.16 -17.77
CA ALA A 77 1.05 3.38 -18.72
C ALA A 77 1.34 4.64 -19.52
N SER A 78 1.00 4.64 -20.81
CA SER A 78 1.12 5.81 -21.66
C SER A 78 0.21 6.95 -21.16
N PHE A 79 0.54 8.18 -21.54
CA PHE A 79 -0.32 9.32 -21.23
C PHE A 79 -1.75 9.10 -21.77
N ASP A 80 -1.89 8.55 -22.98
CA ASP A 80 -3.20 8.32 -23.59
C ASP A 80 -4.05 7.31 -22.81
N GLU A 81 -3.44 6.24 -22.30
CA GLU A 81 -4.12 5.27 -21.43
C GLU A 81 -4.55 5.90 -20.10
N MET A 82 -3.73 6.78 -19.54
CA MET A 82 -3.98 7.40 -18.23
C MET A 82 -4.86 8.64 -18.28
N LYS A 83 -4.94 9.31 -19.44
CA LYS A 83 -5.61 10.60 -19.64
C LYS A 83 -7.04 10.63 -19.09
N PRO A 84 -7.92 9.62 -19.35
CA PRO A 84 -9.28 9.64 -18.81
C PRO A 84 -9.31 9.63 -17.28
N GLY A 85 -8.43 8.85 -16.66
CA GLY A 85 -8.30 8.77 -15.20
C GLY A 85 -7.79 10.07 -14.59
N ILE A 86 -6.75 10.66 -15.20
CA ILE A 86 -6.18 11.95 -14.78
C ILE A 86 -7.25 13.05 -14.89
N GLN A 87 -7.95 13.15 -16.01
CA GLN A 87 -9.01 14.15 -16.20
C GLN A 87 -10.13 14.01 -15.17
N LYS A 88 -10.60 12.78 -14.92
CA LYS A 88 -11.61 12.51 -13.89
C LYS A 88 -11.13 12.92 -12.50
N HIS A 89 -9.89 12.58 -12.15
CA HIS A 89 -9.32 12.94 -10.85
C HIS A 89 -9.24 14.47 -10.67
N LEU A 90 -8.68 15.18 -11.65
CA LEU A 90 -8.57 16.64 -11.61
C LEU A 90 -9.93 17.33 -11.55
N PHE A 91 -10.91 16.82 -12.31
CA PHE A 91 -12.28 17.33 -12.26
C PHE A 91 -12.90 17.16 -10.86
N LEU A 92 -12.79 15.98 -10.27
CA LEU A 92 -13.35 15.70 -8.93
C LEU A 92 -12.69 16.55 -7.85
N GLU A 93 -11.37 16.74 -7.92
CA GLU A 93 -10.63 17.59 -6.99
C GLU A 93 -11.09 19.05 -7.08
N GLU A 94 -11.19 19.60 -8.31
CA GLU A 94 -11.67 20.98 -8.49
C GLU A 94 -13.15 21.12 -8.09
N ALA A 95 -14.00 20.13 -8.42
CA ALA A 95 -15.40 20.13 -8.01
C ALA A 95 -15.56 20.17 -6.48
N LYS A 96 -14.81 19.34 -5.74
CA LYS A 96 -14.81 19.38 -4.26
C LYS A 96 -14.42 20.75 -3.73
N LYS A 97 -13.38 21.36 -4.30
CA LYS A 97 -12.92 22.69 -3.91
C LYS A 97 -13.99 23.75 -4.14
N GLN A 98 -14.64 23.74 -5.31
CA GLN A 98 -15.71 24.68 -5.63
C GLN A 98 -16.95 24.48 -4.75
N VAL A 99 -17.31 23.23 -4.46
CA VAL A 99 -18.40 22.91 -3.51
C VAL A 99 -18.08 23.45 -2.12
N ALA A 100 -16.85 23.27 -1.63
CA ALA A 100 -16.45 23.82 -0.34
C ALA A 100 -16.56 25.35 -0.31
N ILE A 101 -16.06 26.04 -1.35
CA ILE A 101 -16.18 27.50 -1.47
C ILE A 101 -17.65 27.94 -1.51
N TYR A 102 -18.49 27.22 -2.25
CA TYR A 102 -19.91 27.52 -2.37
C TYR A 102 -20.65 27.34 -1.03
N ILE A 103 -20.37 26.26 -0.30
CA ILE A 103 -20.90 26.03 1.04
C ILE A 103 -20.50 27.16 1.99
N GLU A 104 -19.24 27.60 1.96
CA GLU A 104 -18.79 28.72 2.80
C GLU A 104 -19.52 30.02 2.47
N LYS A 105 -19.76 30.31 1.18
CA LYS A 105 -20.59 31.47 0.78
C LYS A 105 -22.03 31.36 1.28
N LEU A 106 -22.65 30.18 1.16
CA LEU A 106 -24.01 29.96 1.64
C LEU A 106 -24.11 30.16 3.15
N LYS A 107 -23.13 29.68 3.92
CA LYS A 107 -23.08 29.88 5.39
C LYS A 107 -23.02 31.35 5.78
N GLN A 108 -22.33 32.20 5.02
CA GLN A 108 -22.25 33.64 5.30
C GLN A 108 -23.60 34.35 5.11
N THR A 109 -24.43 33.83 4.19
CA THR A 109 -25.74 34.42 3.89
C THR A 109 -26.89 33.75 4.64
N ALA A 110 -26.65 32.61 5.26
CA ALA A 110 -27.65 31.84 5.98
C ALA A 110 -27.67 32.22 7.47
N SER A 111 -28.86 32.33 8.05
CA SER A 111 -29.01 32.35 9.51
C SER A 111 -28.93 30.90 10.01
N ILE A 112 -27.86 30.56 10.70
CA ILE A 112 -27.61 29.21 11.23
C ILE A 112 -27.61 29.30 12.76
N GLU A 113 -28.61 28.70 13.40
CA GLU A 113 -28.68 28.56 14.85
C GLU A 113 -28.32 27.12 15.25
N THR A 114 -27.39 26.96 16.18
CA THR A 114 -27.03 25.66 16.76
C THR A 114 -27.36 25.67 18.25
N PHE A 115 -28.26 24.77 18.67
CA PHE A 115 -28.59 24.56 20.08
C PHE A 115 -27.70 23.45 20.63
N PHE A 116 -26.94 23.76 21.69
CA PHE A 116 -26.13 22.80 22.44
C PHE A 116 -26.85 22.40 23.74
#